data_AF-A0A2R7KCC0-F1
#
_entry.id   AF-A0A2R7KCC0-F1
#
_cell.length_a   1.000
_cell.length_b   1.000
_cell.length_c   1.000
_cell.angle_alpha   90.00
_cell.angle_beta   90.00
_cell.angle_gamma   90.00
#
_symmetry.space_group_name_H-M   'P 1'
#
loop_
_entity.id
_entity.type
_entity.pdbx_description
1 polymer ?
#
loop_
_entity_poly.entity_id
_entity_poly.type
_entity_poly.pdbx_seq_one_letter_code
_entity_poly.pdbx_strand_id
1 'polypeptide(L)'
;MISLFDISLQLNGFPIKKAKTELDKIVNLSEEEHAHFLENKKREIVHFHLKNNSFYQELAKIDSYKNWSDLPILNKRNLQRPLTERLSKGYS
;
A
#
# COMPACT_ATOMS: atom_id res chain seq x y z
N MET A 1 -23.77 3.12 16.83
CA MET A 1 -23.27 4.08 17.85
C MET A 1 -21.93 4.60 17.33
N ILE A 2 -21.73 5.93 17.23
CA ILE A 2 -20.44 6.47 16.77
C ILE A 2 -19.44 6.31 17.91
N SER A 3 -18.31 5.66 17.66
CA SER A 3 -17.29 5.48 18.70
C SER A 3 -16.56 6.79 18.97
N LEU A 4 -16.10 7.02 20.21
CA LEU A 4 -15.24 8.17 20.54
C LEU A 4 -13.97 8.22 19.67
N PHE A 5 -13.48 7.05 19.27
CA PHE A 5 -12.34 6.92 18.37
C PHE A 5 -12.66 7.42 16.96
N ASP A 6 -13.83 7.09 16.41
CA ASP A 6 -14.26 7.59 15.09
C ASP A 6 -14.41 9.11 15.09
N ILE A 7 -14.89 9.69 16.20
CA ILE A 7 -15.00 11.15 16.37
C ILE A 7 -13.60 11.76 16.36
N SER A 8 -12.66 11.22 17.13
CA SER A 8 -11.26 11.67 17.14
C SER A 8 -10.66 11.65 15.73
N LEU A 9 -10.84 10.56 14.99
CA LEU A 9 -10.34 10.45 13.62
C LEU A 9 -10.98 11.47 12.67
N GLN A 10 -12.30 11.68 12.76
CA GLN A 10 -12.98 12.69 11.93
C GLN A 10 -12.48 14.10 12.23
N LEU A 11 -12.29 14.44 13.52
CA LEU A 11 -11.77 15.74 13.92
C LEU A 11 -10.34 15.97 13.42
N ASN A 12 -9.53 14.93 13.32
CA ASN A 12 -8.19 14.98 12.72
C ASN A 12 -8.20 14.92 11.17
N GLY A 13 -9.37 15.03 10.54
CA GLY A 13 -9.50 15.07 9.08
C GLY A 13 -9.41 13.71 8.40
N PHE A 14 -9.38 12.60 9.14
CA PHE A 14 -9.36 11.27 8.54
C PHE A 14 -10.75 10.91 7.97
N PRO A 15 -10.83 10.42 6.72
CA PRO A 15 -12.09 10.04 6.08
C PRO A 15 -12.61 8.68 6.56
N ILE A 16 -12.74 8.49 7.89
CA ILE A 16 -13.00 7.19 8.52
C ILE A 16 -14.29 6.52 8.02
N LYS A 17 -15.33 7.30 7.71
CA LYS A 17 -16.58 6.78 7.14
C LYS A 17 -16.33 6.10 5.79
N LYS A 18 -15.57 6.77 4.90
CA LYS A 18 -15.20 6.20 3.59
C LYS A 18 -14.34 4.96 3.75
N ALA A 19 -13.35 5.00 4.65
CA ALA A 19 -12.47 3.87 4.91
C ALA A 19 -13.24 2.63 5.39
N LYS A 20 -14.21 2.80 6.30
CA LYS A 20 -15.08 1.70 6.75
C LYS A 20 -15.94 1.15 5.62
N THR A 21 -16.57 2.03 4.84
CA THR A 21 -17.36 1.61 3.67
C THR A 21 -16.53 0.84 2.65
N GLU A 22 -15.30 1.26 2.37
CA GLU A 22 -14.40 0.51 1.48
C GLU A 22 -13.99 -0.83 2.07
N LEU A 23 -13.69 -0.89 3.38
CA LEU A 23 -13.39 -2.15 4.05
C LEU A 23 -14.58 -3.12 4.00
N ASP A 24 -15.79 -2.64 4.29
CA ASP A 24 -17.01 -3.45 4.23
C ASP A 24 -17.24 -4.00 2.83
N LYS A 25 -16.98 -3.22 1.77
CA LYS A 25 -17.05 -3.72 0.39
C LYS A 25 -16.07 -4.87 0.16
N ILE A 26 -14.82 -4.74 0.62
CA ILE A 26 -13.76 -5.75 0.43
C ILE A 26 -14.07 -7.03 1.22
N VAL A 27 -14.53 -6.90 2.46
CA VAL A 27 -14.83 -8.04 3.35
C VAL A 27 -16.04 -8.84 2.87
N ASN A 28 -16.99 -8.19 2.18
CA ASN A 28 -18.18 -8.84 1.64
C ASN A 28 -18.00 -9.43 0.22
N LEU A 29 -16.79 -9.40 -0.35
CA LEU A 29 -16.48 -10.07 -1.62
C LEU A 29 -16.59 -11.60 -1.47
N SER A 30 -16.94 -12.30 -2.55
CA SER A 30 -16.75 -13.76 -2.62
C SER A 30 -15.26 -14.12 -2.50
N GLU A 31 -14.96 -15.40 -2.25
CA GLU A 31 -13.58 -15.85 -2.18
C GLU A 31 -12.82 -15.60 -3.50
N GLU A 32 -13.46 -15.88 -4.64
CA GLU A 32 -12.91 -15.64 -5.97
C GLU A 32 -12.71 -14.13 -6.23
N GLU A 33 -13.71 -13.32 -5.92
CA GLU A 33 -13.63 -11.86 -6.06
C GLU A 33 -12.53 -11.27 -5.19
N HIS A 34 -12.39 -11.76 -3.96
CA HIS A 34 -11.35 -11.34 -3.03
C HIS A 34 -9.96 -11.72 -3.54
N ALA A 35 -9.79 -12.92 -4.12
CA ALA A 35 -8.53 -13.33 -4.73
C ALA A 35 -8.15 -12.41 -5.91
N HIS A 36 -9.10 -12.06 -6.78
CA HIS A 36 -8.89 -11.11 -7.87
C HIS A 36 -8.57 -9.69 -7.36
N PHE A 37 -9.28 -9.22 -6.34
CA PHE A 37 -9.00 -7.95 -5.68
C PHE A 37 -7.56 -7.91 -5.15
N LEU A 38 -7.13 -8.96 -4.45
CA LEU A 38 -5.79 -9.05 -3.88
C LEU A 38 -4.71 -9.00 -4.95
N GLU A 39 -4.82 -9.79 -6.02
CA GLU A 39 -3.83 -9.77 -7.11
C GLU A 39 -3.78 -8.44 -7.85
N ASN A 40 -4.93 -7.78 -8.04
CA ASN A 40 -4.98 -6.45 -8.63
C ASN A 40 -4.28 -5.42 -7.73
N LYS A 41 -4.54 -5.43 -6.42
CA LYS A 41 -3.89 -4.52 -5.47
C LYS A 41 -2.40 -4.75 -5.34
N LYS A 42 -1.96 -6.01 -5.31
CA LYS A 42 -0.54 -6.37 -5.37
C LYS A 42 0.15 -5.73 -6.59
N ARG A 43 -0.44 -5.87 -7.78
CA ARG A 43 0.10 -5.30 -9.01
C ARG A 43 0.11 -3.77 -9.02
N GLU A 44 -0.97 -3.14 -8.57
CA GLU A 44 -1.06 -1.67 -8.44
C GLU A 44 0.05 -1.10 -7.54
N ILE A 45 0.25 -1.71 -6.36
CA ILE A 45 1.26 -1.29 -5.40
C ILE A 45 2.66 -1.42 -6.00
N VAL A 46 3.00 -2.58 -6.55
CA VAL A 46 4.35 -2.81 -7.11
C VAL A 46 4.62 -1.88 -8.28
N HIS A 47 3.68 -1.73 -9.22
CA HIS A 47 3.84 -0.78 -10.33
C HIS A 47 4.02 0.65 -9.86
N PHE A 48 3.29 1.07 -8.83
CA PHE A 48 3.44 2.41 -8.27
C PHE A 48 4.84 2.62 -7.72
N HIS A 49 5.37 1.68 -6.91
CA HIS A 49 6.71 1.80 -6.32
C HIS A 49 7.82 1.69 -7.36
N LEU A 50 7.72 0.75 -8.31
CA LEU A 50 8.67 0.64 -9.42
C LEU A 50 8.70 1.88 -10.30
N LYS A 51 7.65 2.71 -10.34
CA LYS A 51 7.62 3.95 -11.12
C LYS A 51 8.01 5.19 -10.32
N ASN A 52 7.64 5.25 -9.03
CA ASN A 52 7.67 6.50 -8.26
C ASN A 52 8.60 6.48 -7.04
N ASN A 53 9.17 5.33 -6.67
CA ASN A 53 9.99 5.19 -5.46
C ASN A 53 11.42 4.81 -5.83
N SER A 54 12.33 5.78 -5.85
CA SER A 54 13.74 5.56 -6.23
C SER A 54 14.43 4.53 -5.33
N PHE A 55 14.15 4.53 -4.03
CA PHE A 55 14.67 3.52 -3.10
C PHE A 55 14.25 2.09 -3.48
N TYR A 56 12.97 1.88 -3.79
CA TYR A 56 12.48 0.56 -4.19
C TYR A 56 12.99 0.16 -5.57
N GLN A 57 13.10 1.09 -6.51
CA GLN A 57 13.72 0.87 -7.83
C GLN A 57 15.17 0.39 -7.68
N GLU A 58 15.97 1.07 -6.87
CA GLU A 58 17.37 0.69 -6.60
C GLU A 58 17.48 -0.69 -5.94
N LEU A 59 16.54 -1.03 -5.05
CA LEU A 59 16.50 -2.33 -4.40
C LEU A 59 16.08 -3.45 -5.36
N ALA A 60 15.06 -3.21 -6.18
CA ALA A 60 14.49 -4.19 -7.09
C ALA A 60 15.35 -4.45 -8.31
N LYS A 61 16.10 -3.44 -8.79
CA LYS A 61 16.98 -3.51 -9.97
C LYS A 61 16.27 -4.02 -11.24
N ILE A 62 14.96 -3.80 -11.33
CA ILE A 62 14.10 -4.18 -12.44
C ILE A 62 13.10 -3.05 -12.68
N ASP A 63 12.70 -2.85 -13.93
CA ASP A 63 11.66 -1.87 -14.30
C ASP A 63 10.25 -2.48 -14.26
N SER A 64 10.17 -3.81 -14.37
CA SER A 64 8.93 -4.59 -14.31
C SER A 64 9.23 -6.00 -13.82
N TYR A 65 8.22 -6.67 -13.26
CA TYR A 65 8.34 -8.04 -12.77
C TYR A 65 7.39 -8.95 -13.55
N LYS A 66 7.80 -10.21 -13.76
CA LYS A 66 6.95 -11.22 -14.40
C LYS A 66 6.36 -12.15 -13.36
N ASN A 67 7.17 -12.60 -12.41
CA ASN A 67 6.76 -13.47 -11.32
C ASN A 67 6.89 -12.73 -9.99
N TRP A 68 6.02 -13.05 -9.04
CA TRP A 68 6.08 -12.46 -7.70
C TRP A 68 7.42 -12.73 -6.99
N SER A 69 8.02 -13.88 -7.27
CA SER A 69 9.33 -14.29 -6.75
C SER A 69 10.50 -13.43 -7.25
N ASP A 70 10.31 -12.65 -8.31
CA ASP A 70 11.36 -11.78 -8.87
C ASP A 70 11.54 -10.51 -8.01
N LEU A 71 10.57 -10.20 -7.14
CA LEU A 71 10.58 -9.00 -6.32
C LEU A 71 11.49 -9.17 -5.08
N PRO A 72 12.25 -8.13 -4.70
CA PRO A 72 13.10 -8.20 -3.52
C PRO A 72 12.27 -8.22 -2.24
N ILE A 73 12.76 -8.93 -1.22
CA ILE A 73 12.20 -8.87 0.12
C ILE A 73 12.81 -7.68 0.87
N LEU A 74 11.98 -6.69 1.21
CA LEU A 74 12.38 -5.60 2.08
C LEU A 74 12.73 -6.13 3.47
N ASN A 75 13.93 -5.84 3.94
CA ASN A 75 14.36 -6.16 5.28
C ASN A 75 14.67 -4.90 6.10
N LYS A 76 14.90 -5.10 7.40
CA LYS A 76 15.15 -4.00 8.35
C LYS A 76 16.35 -3.13 7.95
N ARG A 77 17.42 -3.72 7.40
CA ARG A 77 18.62 -2.97 6.98
C ARG A 77 18.32 -2.05 5.81
N ASN A 78 17.47 -2.46 4.86
CA ASN A 78 17.04 -1.59 3.77
C ASN A 78 16.33 -0.33 4.29
N LEU A 79 15.53 -0.48 5.36
CA LEU A 79 14.71 0.60 5.91
C LEU A 79 15.44 1.50 6.93
N GLN A 80 16.62 1.11 7.41
CA GLN A 80 17.45 1.88 8.33
C GLN A 80 18.19 3.03 7.62
N ARG A 81 17.43 3.92 6.99
CA ARG A 81 17.88 5.13 6.29
C ARG A 81 16.91 6.29 6.59
N PRO A 82 17.25 7.56 6.32
CA PRO A 82 16.31 8.68 6.45
C PRO A 82 14.99 8.43 5.73
N LEU A 83 13.87 8.95 6.26
CA LEU A 83 12.54 8.78 5.64
C LEU A 83 12.49 9.37 4.23
N THR A 84 13.08 10.55 4.05
CA THR A 84 13.18 11.25 2.77
C THR A 84 13.85 10.43 1.67
N GLU A 85 14.74 9.50 2.03
CA GLU A 85 15.41 8.61 1.08
C GLU A 85 14.56 7.40 0.68
N ARG A 86 13.44 7.15 1.37
CA ARG A 86 12.62 5.93 1.21
C ARG A 86 11.20 6.22 0.71
N LEU A 87 10.77 7.48 0.76
CA LEU A 87 9.44 7.91 0.33
C LEU A 87 9.36 7.98 -1.20
N SER A 88 8.15 7.75 -1.71
CA SER A 88 7.85 7.92 -3.12
C SER A 88 7.76 9.41 -3.48
N LYS A 89 8.00 9.75 -4.75
CA LYS A 89 7.82 11.11 -5.27
C LYS A 89 6.43 11.65 -4.92
N GLY A 90 6.37 12.88 -4.39
CA GLY A 90 5.13 13.55 -4.00
C GLY A 90 4.68 13.33 -2.56
N TYR A 91 5.46 12.60 -1.74
CA TYR A 91 5.20 12.40 -0.32
C TYR A 91 6.31 13.02 0.54
N SER A 92 5.94 13.50 1.73
CA SER A 92 6.82 14.14 2.72
C SER A 92 6.57 13.56 4.11
#